data_AF-A0A2J8KNY6-F1
#
_entry.id   AF-A0A2J8KNY6-F1
#
_cell.length_a   1.000
_cell.length_b   1.000
_cell.length_c   1.000
_cell.angle_alpha   90.00
_cell.angle_beta   90.00
_cell.angle_gamma   90.00
#
_symmetry.space_group_name_H-M   'P 1'
#
loop_
_entity.id
_entity.type
_entity.pdbx_description
1 polymer ?
#
loop_
_entity_poly.entity_id
_entity_poly.type
_entity_poly.pdbx_seq_one_letter_code
_entity_poly.pdbx_strand_id
1 'polypeptide(L)'
;MWVTLPIDLNNKSAKQQEVQFKAYYLPKDDEYYQFCYVDEDGVVRGASIPFQFRPENEEDILVVTTQGEVEEIEQHNKELCKENQELKDSCVSLQKQNSDMQAELQKKQEELETLQSINKKLELKVKEQKDYWETELLQLKEQNQKMSSENEKMGIRVDQLQAQLSTQEKEMEKLVQADQDKTEQLEQLKKENDHLFLSLTEQRKDQKKLEQTVEQMKQNETTAMKKQQELMDENFDLSKRLSENKIICNALQREKERL
;
A
#
# COMPACT_ATOMS: atom_id res chain seq x y z
N MET A 1 -89.58 -11.60 78.79
CA MET A 1 -89.04 -10.53 77.92
C MET A 1 -89.70 -10.66 76.57
N TRP A 2 -90.06 -9.56 75.91
CA TRP A 2 -90.60 -9.59 74.55
C TRP A 2 -89.49 -9.87 73.53
N VAL A 3 -89.85 -10.44 72.39
CA VAL A 3 -88.93 -10.64 71.25
C VAL A 3 -88.35 -9.30 70.80
N THR A 4 -87.06 -9.26 70.45
CA THR A 4 -86.38 -8.04 70.04
C THR A 4 -86.81 -7.61 68.62
N LEU A 5 -87.19 -6.33 68.47
CA LEU A 5 -87.61 -5.71 67.22
C LEU A 5 -86.67 -4.54 66.86
N PRO A 6 -86.41 -4.26 65.57
CA PRO A 6 -86.99 -4.89 64.37
C PRO A 6 -86.33 -6.23 63.99
N ILE A 7 -87.10 -7.13 63.39
CA ILE A 7 -86.60 -8.39 62.81
C ILE A 7 -86.15 -8.11 61.38
N ASP A 8 -84.85 -8.01 61.16
CA ASP A 8 -84.28 -7.66 59.86
C ASP A 8 -84.18 -8.89 58.94
N LEU A 9 -85.24 -9.16 58.17
CA LEU A 9 -85.40 -10.35 57.32
C LEU A 9 -84.46 -10.41 56.09
N ASN A 10 -83.77 -9.30 55.76
CA ASN A 10 -83.01 -9.14 54.52
C ASN A 10 -81.48 -9.25 54.67
N ASN A 11 -80.94 -9.41 55.88
CA ASN A 11 -79.50 -9.48 56.09
C ASN A 11 -79.07 -10.90 56.50
N LYS A 12 -78.25 -11.58 55.68
CA LYS A 12 -77.79 -12.96 55.99
C LYS A 12 -76.90 -13.06 57.24
N SER A 13 -76.44 -11.94 57.79
CA SER A 13 -75.76 -11.81 59.08
C SER A 13 -76.71 -11.55 60.28
N ALA A 14 -78.01 -11.31 60.04
CA ALA A 14 -79.03 -11.12 61.10
C ALA A 14 -79.65 -12.45 61.59
N LYS A 15 -78.89 -13.55 61.55
CA LYS A 15 -79.38 -14.87 62.01
C LYS A 15 -79.35 -15.05 63.52
N GLN A 16 -78.75 -14.12 64.26
CA GLN A 16 -78.60 -14.20 65.70
C GLN A 16 -79.48 -13.14 66.35
N GLN A 17 -80.62 -13.57 66.89
CA GLN A 17 -81.45 -12.76 67.77
C GLN A 17 -81.00 -12.96 69.20
N GLU A 18 -80.81 -11.87 69.93
CA GLU A 18 -80.48 -11.88 71.34
C GLU A 18 -81.43 -10.96 72.12
N VAL A 19 -81.60 -11.24 73.41
CA VAL A 19 -82.39 -10.45 74.33
C VAL A 19 -81.66 -10.38 75.67
N GLN A 20 -81.55 -9.17 76.23
CA GLN A 20 -80.83 -8.95 77.48
C GLN A 20 -81.78 -8.96 78.68
N PHE A 21 -81.57 -9.88 79.61
CA PHE A 21 -82.24 -9.88 80.90
C PHE A 21 -81.49 -8.97 81.88
N LYS A 22 -82.18 -8.02 82.52
CA LYS A 22 -81.56 -7.18 83.55
C LYS A 22 -81.39 -8.00 84.82
N ALA A 23 -80.21 -7.90 85.43
CA ALA A 23 -79.82 -8.68 86.60
C ALA A 23 -80.83 -8.60 87.77
N TYR A 24 -81.50 -7.46 87.94
CA TYR A 24 -82.51 -7.27 88.99
C TYR A 24 -83.70 -8.25 88.91
N TYR A 25 -84.03 -8.75 87.72
CA TYR A 25 -85.14 -9.69 87.50
C TYR A 25 -84.70 -11.15 87.46
N LEU A 26 -83.40 -11.44 87.63
CA LEU A 26 -82.90 -12.80 87.61
C LEU A 26 -83.21 -13.50 88.96
N PRO A 27 -83.50 -14.81 88.94
CA PRO A 27 -83.60 -15.62 90.14
C PRO A 27 -82.34 -15.52 91.01
N LYS A 28 -82.53 -15.67 92.33
CA LYS A 28 -81.45 -15.59 93.35
C LYS A 28 -81.23 -16.90 94.11
N ASP A 29 -81.96 -17.93 93.74
CA ASP A 29 -81.78 -19.29 94.24
C ASP A 29 -80.86 -20.09 93.31
N ASP A 30 -80.52 -21.30 93.76
CA ASP A 30 -79.63 -22.22 93.04
C ASP A 30 -80.40 -23.23 92.18
N GLU A 31 -81.66 -22.95 91.84
CA GLU A 31 -82.47 -23.84 91.01
C GLU A 31 -82.03 -23.80 89.54
N TYR A 32 -82.40 -24.84 88.79
CA TYR A 32 -82.15 -24.89 87.35
C TYR A 32 -83.24 -24.13 86.58
N TYR A 33 -82.79 -23.25 85.70
CA TYR A 33 -83.63 -22.42 84.84
C TYR A 33 -83.37 -22.74 83.37
N GLN A 34 -84.35 -22.50 82.52
CA GLN A 34 -84.18 -22.58 81.06
C GLN A 34 -84.96 -21.44 80.40
N PHE A 35 -84.49 -20.99 79.24
CA PHE A 35 -85.26 -20.07 78.40
C PHE A 35 -86.29 -20.84 77.61
N CYS A 36 -87.53 -20.36 77.59
CA CYS A 36 -88.60 -20.86 76.73
C CYS A 36 -89.08 -19.72 75.81
N TYR A 37 -89.10 -19.96 74.50
CA TYR A 37 -89.69 -19.03 73.54
C TYR A 37 -91.17 -19.38 73.38
N VAL A 38 -92.06 -18.44 73.70
CA VAL A 38 -93.52 -18.60 73.60
C VAL A 38 -94.05 -17.61 72.56
N ASP A 39 -94.86 -18.09 71.63
CA ASP A 39 -95.48 -17.25 70.58
C ASP A 39 -96.79 -16.58 71.03
N GLU A 40 -97.40 -15.80 70.14
CA GLU A 40 -98.65 -15.06 70.40
C GLU A 40 -99.84 -15.99 70.69
N ASP A 41 -99.80 -17.23 70.20
CA ASP A 41 -100.82 -18.26 70.47
C ASP A 41 -100.58 -18.99 71.82
N GLY A 42 -99.52 -18.63 72.56
CA GLY A 42 -99.15 -19.24 73.84
C GLY A 42 -98.41 -20.58 73.72
N VAL A 43 -97.93 -20.93 72.52
CA VAL A 43 -97.24 -22.20 72.24
C VAL A 43 -95.73 -22.04 72.38
N VAL A 44 -95.08 -22.98 73.09
CA VAL A 44 -93.62 -23.02 73.22
C VAL A 44 -93.00 -23.47 71.90
N ARG A 45 -92.21 -22.60 71.26
CA ARG A 45 -91.51 -22.89 69.99
C ARG A 45 -90.05 -23.30 70.16
N GLY A 46 -89.48 -23.15 71.35
CA GLY A 46 -88.12 -23.58 71.65
C GLY A 46 -87.79 -23.47 73.13
N ALA A 47 -86.85 -24.29 73.59
CA ALA A 47 -86.32 -24.28 74.95
C ALA A 47 -84.79 -24.41 74.93
N SER A 48 -84.10 -23.70 75.83
CA SER A 48 -82.65 -23.84 76.01
C SER A 48 -82.29 -25.06 76.86
N ILE A 49 -80.99 -25.34 76.95
CA ILE A 49 -80.46 -26.20 78.02
C ILE A 49 -80.73 -25.56 79.41
N PRO A 50 -80.90 -26.36 80.47
CA PRO A 50 -80.96 -25.86 81.84
C PRO A 50 -79.63 -25.21 82.28
N PHE A 51 -79.71 -24.13 83.05
CA PHE A 51 -78.58 -23.38 83.59
C PHE A 51 -78.88 -22.88 85.01
N GLN A 52 -77.84 -22.52 85.76
CA GLN A 52 -77.93 -21.94 87.10
C GLN A 52 -77.24 -20.58 87.13
N PHE A 53 -77.73 -19.66 87.96
CA PHE A 53 -77.08 -18.38 88.21
C PHE A 53 -76.07 -18.50 89.36
N ARG A 54 -75.01 -19.29 89.15
CA ARG A 54 -73.91 -19.49 90.12
C ARG A 54 -72.56 -19.02 89.57
N PRO A 55 -71.62 -18.55 90.42
CA PRO A 55 -70.23 -18.32 90.01
C PRO A 55 -69.58 -19.61 89.51
N GLU A 56 -68.75 -19.51 88.48
CA GLU A 56 -67.94 -20.64 87.99
C GLU A 56 -66.78 -20.87 88.97
N ASN A 57 -66.79 -21.99 89.70
CA ASN A 57 -65.72 -22.34 90.65
C ASN A 57 -64.60 -23.10 89.91
N GLU A 58 -63.35 -22.68 90.09
CA GLU A 58 -62.15 -23.27 89.46
C GLU A 58 -61.83 -24.72 89.91
N GLU A 59 -62.56 -25.27 90.89
CA GLU A 59 -62.34 -26.62 91.41
C GLU A 59 -62.90 -27.74 90.50
N ASP A 60 -63.61 -27.41 89.41
CA ASP A 60 -64.22 -28.39 88.50
C ASP A 60 -63.30 -28.85 87.34
N ILE A 61 -62.06 -28.32 87.20
CA ILE A 61 -61.12 -28.72 86.12
C ILE A 61 -59.82 -29.30 86.68
N LEU A 62 -59.80 -30.62 86.93
CA LEU A 62 -58.57 -31.38 87.15
C LEU A 62 -58.03 -31.88 85.81
N VAL A 63 -56.98 -31.24 85.28
CA VAL A 63 -56.29 -31.72 84.08
C VAL A 63 -55.43 -32.94 84.46
N VAL A 64 -55.98 -34.14 84.29
CA VAL A 64 -55.25 -35.40 84.47
C VAL A 64 -54.57 -35.76 83.15
N THR A 65 -53.30 -35.37 82.98
CA THR A 65 -52.43 -35.92 81.92
C THR A 65 -51.76 -37.18 82.40
N THR A 66 -51.64 -38.19 81.53
CA THR A 66 -50.92 -39.42 81.89
C THR A 66 -49.41 -39.21 81.76
N GLN A 67 -48.60 -39.82 82.65
CA GLN A 67 -47.13 -39.69 82.66
C GLN A 67 -46.49 -40.01 81.29
N GLY A 68 -47.07 -40.94 80.52
CA GLY A 68 -46.58 -41.31 79.19
C GLY A 68 -46.75 -40.19 78.14
N GLU A 69 -47.86 -39.44 78.19
CA GLU A 69 -48.08 -38.32 77.27
C GLU A 69 -47.07 -37.19 77.50
N VAL A 70 -46.68 -36.96 78.76
CA VAL A 70 -45.65 -35.95 79.11
C VAL A 70 -44.28 -36.36 78.55
N GLU A 71 -43.89 -37.63 78.69
CA GLU A 71 -42.62 -38.15 78.18
C GLU A 71 -42.56 -38.10 76.63
N GLU A 72 -43.65 -38.40 75.94
CA GLU A 72 -43.76 -38.28 74.48
C GLU A 72 -43.64 -36.81 74.03
N ILE A 73 -44.31 -35.89 74.71
CA ILE A 73 -44.22 -34.45 74.42
C ILE A 73 -42.80 -33.91 74.66
N GLU A 74 -42.14 -34.33 75.74
CA GLU A 74 -40.76 -33.94 76.01
C GLU A 74 -39.79 -34.46 74.94
N GLN A 75 -39.96 -35.71 74.50
CA GLN A 75 -39.14 -36.28 73.43
C GLN A 75 -39.37 -35.52 72.12
N HIS A 76 -40.62 -35.24 71.77
CA HIS A 76 -40.94 -34.46 70.58
C HIS A 76 -40.36 -33.04 70.63
N ASN A 77 -40.44 -32.35 71.77
CA ASN A 77 -39.83 -31.03 71.95
C ASN A 77 -38.31 -31.06 71.80
N LYS A 78 -37.62 -32.13 72.24
CA LYS A 78 -36.18 -32.29 72.03
C LYS A 78 -35.83 -32.44 70.55
N GLU A 79 -36.63 -33.21 69.81
CA GLU A 79 -36.47 -33.37 68.36
C GLU A 79 -36.71 -32.05 67.63
N LEU A 80 -37.79 -31.34 67.97
CA LEU A 80 -38.12 -30.03 67.39
C LEU A 80 -37.04 -28.97 67.67
N CYS A 81 -36.43 -29.00 68.86
CA CYS A 81 -35.30 -28.14 69.20
C CYS A 81 -34.08 -28.43 68.32
N LYS A 82 -33.78 -29.71 68.05
CA LYS A 82 -32.67 -30.10 67.16
C LYS A 82 -32.92 -29.64 65.74
N GLU A 83 -34.11 -29.91 65.20
CA GLU A 83 -34.48 -29.50 63.84
C GLU A 83 -34.44 -27.97 63.68
N ASN A 84 -34.94 -27.22 64.66
CA ASN A 84 -34.82 -25.75 64.64
C ASN A 84 -33.36 -25.27 64.65
N GLN A 85 -32.49 -25.94 65.38
CA GLN A 85 -31.07 -25.61 65.40
C GLN A 85 -30.42 -25.90 64.04
N GLU A 86 -30.69 -27.05 63.44
CA GLU A 86 -30.21 -27.41 62.11
C GLU A 86 -30.72 -26.45 61.02
N LEU A 87 -32.00 -26.07 61.08
CA LEU A 87 -32.59 -25.07 60.19
C LEU A 87 -31.91 -23.70 60.35
N LYS A 88 -31.61 -23.30 61.58
CA LYS A 88 -30.92 -22.04 61.86
C LYS A 88 -29.51 -22.05 61.30
N ASP A 89 -28.77 -23.14 61.48
CA ASP A 89 -27.42 -23.30 60.95
C ASP A 89 -27.41 -23.32 59.42
N SER A 90 -28.39 -24.01 58.81
CA SER A 90 -28.62 -24.01 57.36
C SER A 90 -28.93 -22.61 56.82
N CYS A 91 -29.78 -21.85 57.52
CA CYS A 91 -30.13 -20.48 57.14
C CYS A 91 -28.90 -19.55 57.16
N VAL A 92 -28.04 -19.66 58.20
CA VAL A 92 -26.78 -18.91 58.28
C VAL A 92 -25.83 -19.30 57.13
N SER A 93 -25.73 -20.59 56.82
CA SER A 93 -24.90 -21.08 55.71
C SER A 93 -25.37 -20.52 54.35
N LEU A 94 -26.68 -20.59 54.08
CA LEU A 94 -27.29 -20.04 52.87
C LEU A 94 -27.10 -18.52 52.77
N GLN A 95 -27.26 -17.79 53.87
CA GLN A 95 -27.06 -16.34 53.91
C GLN A 95 -25.60 -15.98 53.57
N LYS A 96 -24.65 -16.75 54.07
CA LYS A 96 -23.23 -16.59 53.73
C LYS A 96 -22.98 -16.88 52.25
N GLN A 97 -23.44 -18.02 51.74
CA GLN A 97 -23.30 -18.36 50.32
C GLN A 97 -23.90 -17.31 49.39
N ASN A 98 -25.07 -16.76 49.75
CA ASN A 98 -25.72 -15.73 48.95
C ASN A 98 -24.90 -14.42 48.95
N SER A 99 -24.33 -14.06 50.10
CA SER A 99 -23.44 -12.89 50.22
C SER A 99 -22.16 -13.07 49.40
N ASP A 100 -21.53 -14.25 49.49
CA ASP A 100 -20.32 -14.58 48.74
C ASP A 100 -20.59 -14.56 47.21
N MET A 101 -21.71 -15.13 46.78
CA MET A 101 -22.11 -15.14 45.37
C MET A 101 -22.45 -13.73 44.86
N GLN A 102 -23.06 -12.88 45.68
CA GLN A 102 -23.31 -11.48 45.34
C GLN A 102 -22.01 -10.69 45.18
N ALA A 103 -21.02 -10.92 46.04
CA ALA A 103 -19.70 -10.31 45.93
C ALA A 103 -18.96 -10.78 44.66
N GLU A 104 -19.04 -12.06 44.33
CA GLU A 104 -18.45 -12.59 43.09
C GLU A 104 -19.13 -12.00 41.84
N LEU A 105 -20.46 -11.87 41.85
CA LEU A 105 -21.21 -11.26 40.77
C LEU A 105 -20.82 -9.78 40.57
N GLN A 106 -20.66 -9.02 41.66
CA GLN A 106 -20.19 -7.64 41.58
C GLN A 106 -18.78 -7.56 41.00
N LYS A 107 -17.86 -8.41 41.45
CA LYS A 107 -16.50 -8.48 40.90
C LYS A 107 -16.50 -8.80 39.40
N LYS A 108 -17.34 -9.74 38.96
CA LYS A 108 -17.49 -10.09 37.54
C LYS A 108 -18.06 -8.95 36.71
N GLN A 109 -18.98 -8.17 37.28
CA GLN A 109 -19.53 -6.98 36.63
C GLN A 109 -18.45 -5.91 36.42
N GLU A 110 -17.61 -5.65 37.42
CA GLU A 110 -16.48 -4.73 37.31
C GLU A 110 -15.43 -5.21 36.28
N GLU A 111 -15.10 -6.50 36.29
CA GLU A 111 -14.23 -7.13 35.27
C GLU A 111 -14.82 -6.96 33.86
N LEU A 112 -16.13 -7.11 33.69
CA LEU A 112 -16.79 -6.93 32.41
C LEU A 112 -16.72 -5.47 31.92
N GLU A 113 -16.98 -4.51 32.79
CA GLU A 113 -16.93 -3.07 32.45
C GLU A 113 -15.51 -2.63 32.07
N THR A 114 -14.49 -3.11 32.79
CA THR A 114 -13.09 -2.83 32.45
C THR A 114 -12.72 -3.45 31.10
N LEU A 115 -13.11 -4.69 30.82
CA LEU A 115 -12.90 -5.33 29.52
C LEU A 115 -13.60 -4.60 28.38
N GLN A 116 -14.85 -4.15 28.59
CA GLN A 116 -15.57 -3.35 27.60
C GLN A 116 -14.86 -2.02 27.30
N SER A 117 -14.32 -1.35 28.33
CA SER A 117 -13.54 -0.12 28.17
C SER A 117 -12.24 -0.36 27.39
N ILE A 118 -11.53 -1.45 27.71
CA ILE A 118 -10.32 -1.86 26.98
C ILE A 118 -10.65 -2.17 25.52
N ASN A 119 -11.73 -2.90 25.27
CA ASN A 119 -12.11 -3.28 23.90
C ASN A 119 -12.44 -2.05 23.05
N LYS A 120 -13.22 -1.09 23.59
CA LYS A 120 -13.48 0.20 22.92
C LYS A 120 -12.19 0.97 22.58
N LYS A 121 -11.21 0.99 23.50
CA LYS A 121 -9.91 1.63 23.25
C LYS A 121 -9.11 0.91 22.17
N LEU A 122 -9.16 -0.42 22.13
CA LEU A 122 -8.50 -1.22 21.10
C LEU A 122 -9.15 -1.00 19.72
N GLU A 123 -10.48 -0.98 19.64
CA GLU A 123 -11.21 -0.66 18.41
C GLU A 123 -10.83 0.70 17.85
N LEU A 124 -10.72 1.73 18.70
CA LEU A 124 -10.26 3.06 18.30
C LEU A 124 -8.83 3.02 17.76
N LYS A 125 -7.89 2.37 18.46
CA LYS A 125 -6.49 2.24 17.99
C LYS A 125 -6.38 1.49 16.67
N VAL A 126 -7.16 0.43 16.48
CA VAL A 126 -7.21 -0.32 15.22
C VAL A 126 -7.72 0.57 14.09
N LYS A 127 -8.75 1.38 14.36
CA LYS A 127 -9.27 2.34 13.38
C LYS A 127 -8.23 3.41 13.03
N GLU A 128 -7.59 4.03 14.02
CA GLU A 128 -6.54 5.02 13.81
C GLU A 128 -5.35 4.45 13.01
N GLN A 129 -4.92 3.23 13.33
CA GLN A 129 -3.87 2.56 12.54
C GLN A 129 -4.32 2.28 11.12
N LYS A 130 -5.56 1.82 10.92
CA LYS A 130 -6.11 1.56 9.59
C LYS A 130 -6.12 2.86 8.77
N ASP A 131 -6.63 3.95 9.33
CA ASP A 131 -6.68 5.26 8.67
C ASP A 131 -5.27 5.75 8.32
N TYR A 132 -4.30 5.58 9.24
CA TYR A 132 -2.88 5.88 8.98
C TYR A 132 -2.32 5.07 7.80
N TRP A 133 -2.50 3.74 7.81
CA TRP A 133 -2.02 2.87 6.72
C TRP A 133 -2.70 3.17 5.38
N GLU A 134 -3.98 3.53 5.37
CA GLU A 134 -4.69 3.96 4.16
C GLU A 134 -4.08 5.24 3.59
N THR A 135 -3.73 6.22 4.44
CA THR A 135 -3.06 7.44 3.99
C THR A 135 -1.65 7.18 3.45
N GLU A 136 -0.85 6.34 4.12
CA GLU A 136 0.49 5.96 3.67
C GLU A 136 0.43 5.22 2.32
N LEU A 137 -0.54 4.30 2.16
CA LEU A 137 -0.76 3.58 0.91
C LEU A 137 -1.12 4.54 -0.24
N LEU A 138 -1.93 5.57 0.03
CA LEU A 138 -2.29 6.57 -0.96
C LEU A 138 -1.07 7.40 -1.40
N GLN A 139 -0.24 7.84 -0.44
CA GLN A 139 1.00 8.57 -0.73
C GLN A 139 1.98 7.73 -1.54
N LEU A 140 2.18 6.46 -1.19
CA LEU A 140 3.04 5.55 -1.95
C LEU A 140 2.54 5.34 -3.37
N LYS A 141 1.22 5.22 -3.58
CA LYS A 141 0.63 5.13 -4.93
C LYS A 141 0.92 6.38 -5.75
N GLU A 142 0.75 7.56 -5.17
CA GLU A 142 1.02 8.83 -5.86
C GLU A 142 2.51 8.98 -6.21
N GLN A 143 3.41 8.65 -5.28
CA GLN A 143 4.85 8.64 -5.53
C GLN A 143 5.23 7.67 -6.65
N ASN A 144 4.65 6.46 -6.64
CA ASN A 144 4.92 5.47 -7.67
C ASN A 144 4.41 5.92 -9.04
N GLN A 145 3.22 6.54 -9.10
CA GLN A 145 2.69 7.12 -10.34
C GLN A 145 3.60 8.25 -10.86
N LYS A 146 4.08 9.12 -9.97
CA LYS A 146 5.03 10.18 -10.32
C LYS A 146 6.33 9.59 -10.89
N MET A 147 6.93 8.63 -10.19
CA MET A 147 8.14 7.94 -10.67
C MET A 147 7.92 7.25 -12.00
N SER A 148 6.79 6.59 -12.20
CA SER A 148 6.45 5.96 -13.49
C SER A 148 6.39 6.98 -14.62
N SER A 149 5.77 8.14 -14.39
CA SER A 149 5.67 9.20 -15.40
C SER A 149 7.04 9.83 -15.72
N GLU A 150 7.93 9.93 -14.73
CA GLU A 150 9.29 10.42 -14.91
C GLU A 150 10.14 9.39 -15.67
N ASN A 151 9.99 8.10 -15.34
CA ASN A 151 10.68 7.03 -16.03
C ASN A 151 10.27 6.93 -17.52
N GLU A 152 8.99 7.13 -17.82
CA GLU A 152 8.50 7.20 -19.21
C GLU A 152 9.11 8.39 -19.97
N LYS A 153 9.16 9.58 -19.36
CA LYS A 153 9.83 10.75 -19.95
C LYS A 153 11.31 10.51 -20.18
N MET A 154 11.99 9.88 -19.23
CA MET A 154 13.39 9.50 -19.37
C MET A 154 13.60 8.48 -20.49
N GLY A 155 12.71 7.50 -20.61
CA GLY A 155 12.71 6.54 -21.72
C GLY A 155 12.62 7.23 -23.08
N ILE A 156 11.66 8.15 -23.26
CA ILE A 156 11.54 8.95 -24.50
C ILE A 156 12.83 9.73 -24.79
N ARG A 157 13.46 10.31 -23.75
CA ARG A 157 14.70 11.07 -23.93
C ARG A 157 15.88 10.18 -24.34
N VAL A 158 15.96 8.96 -23.79
CA VAL A 158 16.96 7.97 -24.20
C VAL A 158 16.75 7.59 -25.66
N ASP A 159 15.53 7.30 -26.08
CA ASP A 159 15.22 6.97 -27.49
C ASP A 159 15.59 8.11 -28.45
N GLN A 160 15.31 9.36 -28.05
CA GLN A 160 15.71 10.55 -28.82
C GLN A 160 17.22 10.69 -28.95
N LEU A 161 17.97 10.51 -27.85
CA LEU A 161 19.43 10.57 -27.87
C LEU A 161 20.02 9.42 -28.69
N GLN A 162 19.45 8.22 -28.61
CA GLN A 162 19.85 7.07 -29.41
C GLN A 162 19.70 7.36 -30.92
N ALA A 163 18.58 7.98 -31.32
CA ALA A 163 18.35 8.38 -32.71
C ALA A 163 19.33 9.47 -33.18
N GLN A 164 19.65 10.43 -32.32
CA GLN A 164 20.65 11.47 -32.61
C GLN A 164 22.05 10.88 -32.78
N LEU A 165 22.47 9.99 -31.87
CA LEU A 165 23.76 9.30 -31.96
C LEU A 165 23.86 8.49 -33.26
N SER A 166 22.82 7.72 -33.61
CA SER A 166 22.82 6.96 -34.87
C SER A 166 22.90 7.87 -36.11
N THR A 167 22.30 9.06 -36.04
CA THR A 167 22.40 10.06 -37.12
C THR A 167 23.83 10.58 -37.23
N GLN A 168 24.44 10.97 -36.11
CA GLN A 168 25.83 11.44 -36.07
C GLN A 168 26.83 10.37 -36.50
N GLU A 169 26.63 9.10 -36.10
CA GLU A 169 27.47 7.98 -36.56
C GLU A 169 27.44 7.85 -38.08
N LYS A 170 26.25 7.93 -38.71
CA LYS A 170 26.12 7.89 -40.17
C LYS A 170 26.77 9.08 -40.87
N GLU A 171 26.70 10.27 -40.27
CA GLU A 171 27.38 11.46 -40.81
C GLU A 171 28.90 11.31 -40.71
N MET A 172 29.40 10.81 -39.58
CA MET A 172 30.81 10.53 -39.37
C MET A 172 31.33 9.47 -40.34
N GLU A 173 30.59 8.39 -40.56
CA GLU A 173 30.92 7.33 -41.52
C GLU A 173 31.03 7.89 -42.95
N LYS A 174 30.11 8.77 -43.38
CA LYS A 174 30.19 9.46 -44.67
C LYS A 174 31.42 10.35 -44.79
N LEU A 175 31.77 11.08 -43.75
CA LEU A 175 32.96 11.94 -43.74
C LEU A 175 34.24 11.11 -43.83
N VAL A 176 34.32 10.01 -43.08
CA VAL A 176 35.45 9.07 -43.13
C VAL A 176 35.59 8.48 -44.54
N GLN A 177 34.50 8.02 -45.15
CA GLN A 177 34.53 7.51 -46.52
C GLN A 177 35.01 8.58 -47.51
N ALA A 178 34.50 9.81 -47.42
CA ALA A 178 34.91 10.89 -48.29
C ALA A 178 36.39 11.30 -48.11
N ASP A 179 36.92 11.23 -46.89
CA ASP A 179 38.34 11.48 -46.60
C ASP A 179 39.22 10.37 -47.18
N GLN A 180 38.78 9.12 -47.09
CA GLN A 180 39.46 7.97 -47.67
C GLN A 180 39.49 8.06 -49.21
N ASP A 181 38.36 8.36 -49.86
CA ASP A 181 38.28 8.57 -51.31
C ASP A 181 39.22 9.70 -51.78
N LYS A 182 39.28 10.81 -51.03
CA LYS A 182 40.21 11.93 -51.33
C LYS A 182 41.67 11.54 -51.14
N THR A 183 41.97 10.74 -50.13
CA THR A 183 43.33 10.24 -49.88
C THR A 183 43.79 9.35 -51.02
N GLU A 184 42.92 8.46 -51.53
CA GLU A 184 43.20 7.63 -52.69
C GLU A 184 43.42 8.48 -53.96
N GLN A 185 42.58 9.50 -54.20
CA GLN A 185 42.77 10.44 -55.31
C GLN A 185 44.09 11.20 -55.23
N LEU A 186 44.47 11.66 -54.03
CA LEU A 186 45.76 12.33 -53.80
C LEU A 186 46.94 11.39 -54.09
N GLU A 187 46.83 10.11 -53.70
CA GLU A 187 47.87 9.12 -54.00
C GLU A 187 48.01 8.86 -55.50
N GLN A 188 46.90 8.80 -56.23
CA GLN A 188 46.90 8.67 -57.70
C GLN A 188 47.55 9.87 -58.38
N LEU A 189 47.14 11.09 -58.02
CA LEU A 189 47.74 12.33 -58.56
C LEU A 189 49.24 12.42 -58.23
N LYS A 190 49.65 11.96 -57.04
CA LYS A 190 51.07 11.89 -56.68
C LYS A 190 51.85 10.96 -57.61
N LYS A 191 51.32 9.76 -57.88
CA LYS A 191 51.92 8.80 -58.83
C LYS A 191 52.01 9.38 -60.24
N GLU A 192 50.97 10.04 -60.72
CA GLU A 192 50.97 10.70 -62.03
C GLU A 192 51.99 11.83 -62.10
N ASN A 193 52.10 12.66 -61.06
CA ASN A 193 53.06 13.75 -61.00
C ASN A 193 54.51 13.22 -60.98
N ASP A 194 54.78 12.17 -60.19
CA ASP A 194 56.08 11.48 -60.19
C ASP A 194 56.42 10.92 -61.59
N HIS A 195 55.43 10.35 -62.29
CA HIS A 195 55.61 9.87 -63.66
C HIS A 195 55.93 11.00 -64.65
N LEU A 196 55.14 12.09 -64.63
CA LEU A 196 55.38 13.26 -65.47
C LEU A 196 56.74 13.90 -65.19
N PHE A 197 57.17 13.94 -63.93
CA PHE A 197 58.47 14.45 -63.55
C PHE A 197 59.60 13.61 -64.19
N LEU A 198 59.51 12.28 -64.11
CA LEU A 198 60.47 11.39 -64.77
C LEU A 198 60.52 11.65 -66.29
N SER A 199 59.37 11.67 -66.96
CA SER A 199 59.29 11.96 -68.40
C SER A 199 59.89 13.34 -68.76
N LEU A 200 59.60 14.37 -67.97
CA LEU A 200 60.15 15.72 -68.18
C LEU A 200 61.67 15.75 -68.01
N THR A 201 62.22 15.02 -67.03
CA THR A 201 63.67 14.94 -66.85
C THR A 201 64.37 14.19 -68.00
N GLU A 202 63.73 13.17 -68.55
CA GLU A 202 64.21 12.45 -69.72
C GLU A 202 64.19 13.34 -70.97
N GLN A 203 63.05 14.02 -71.21
CA GLN A 203 62.93 14.99 -72.30
C GLN A 203 63.98 16.11 -72.21
N ARG A 204 64.27 16.63 -71.00
CA ARG A 204 65.34 17.62 -70.81
C ARG A 204 66.73 17.07 -71.14
N LYS A 205 67.01 15.80 -70.80
CA LYS A 205 68.29 15.16 -71.17
C LYS A 205 68.42 15.06 -72.68
N ASP A 206 67.35 14.66 -73.37
CA ASP A 206 67.37 14.55 -74.83
C ASP A 206 67.45 15.92 -75.51
N GLN A 207 66.76 16.93 -74.98
CA GLN A 207 66.90 18.32 -75.43
C GLN A 207 68.36 18.80 -75.32
N LYS A 208 69.03 18.52 -74.20
CA LYS A 208 70.44 18.88 -74.00
C LYS A 208 71.37 18.16 -74.98
N LYS A 209 71.14 16.88 -75.28
CA LYS A 209 71.90 16.15 -76.31
C LYS A 209 71.68 16.75 -77.69
N LEU A 210 70.43 17.08 -78.03
CA LEU A 210 70.10 17.70 -79.31
C LEU A 210 70.78 19.06 -79.46
N GLU A 211 70.74 19.88 -78.41
CA GLU A 211 71.41 21.20 -78.36
C GLU A 211 72.92 21.08 -78.55
N GLN A 212 73.57 20.10 -77.89
CA GLN A 212 74.99 19.76 -78.13
C GLN A 212 75.26 19.35 -79.58
N THR A 213 74.37 18.57 -80.18
CA THR A 213 74.51 18.11 -81.57
C THR A 213 74.39 19.27 -82.56
N VAL A 214 73.43 20.17 -82.33
CA VAL A 214 73.25 21.39 -83.13
C VAL A 214 74.48 22.30 -83.02
N GLU A 215 75.04 22.47 -81.82
CA GLU A 215 76.27 23.25 -81.62
C GLU A 215 77.46 22.63 -82.36
N GLN A 216 77.62 21.30 -82.28
CA GLN A 216 78.65 20.59 -83.03
C GLN A 216 78.48 20.75 -84.54
N MET A 217 77.25 20.65 -85.06
CA MET A 217 76.95 20.87 -86.47
C MET A 217 77.30 22.29 -86.91
N LYS A 218 76.98 23.32 -86.12
CA LYS A 218 77.38 24.72 -86.41
C LYS A 218 78.90 24.90 -86.45
N GLN A 219 79.63 24.28 -85.53
CA GLN A 219 81.10 24.31 -85.55
C GLN A 219 81.67 23.62 -86.80
N ASN A 220 81.10 22.48 -87.17
CA ASN A 220 81.49 21.76 -88.39
C ASN A 220 81.15 22.60 -89.65
N GLU A 221 79.98 23.22 -89.70
CA GLU A 221 79.53 24.09 -90.79
C GLU A 221 80.45 25.31 -90.94
N THR A 222 80.76 26.02 -89.85
CA THR A 222 81.70 27.15 -89.88
C THR A 222 83.11 26.74 -90.31
N THR A 223 83.56 25.55 -89.91
CA THR A 223 84.85 24.99 -90.35
C THR A 223 84.83 24.62 -91.84
N ALA A 224 83.73 24.02 -92.31
CA ALA A 224 83.53 23.71 -93.73
C ALA A 224 83.46 24.98 -94.58
N MET A 225 82.76 26.02 -94.10
CA MET A 225 82.67 27.33 -94.75
C MET A 225 84.04 28.02 -94.84
N LYS A 226 84.85 27.96 -93.77
CA LYS A 226 86.25 28.43 -93.80
C LYS A 226 87.09 27.69 -94.85
N LYS A 227 87.05 26.35 -94.86
CA LYS A 227 87.74 25.55 -95.88
C LYS A 227 87.25 25.88 -97.30
N GLN A 228 85.95 26.09 -97.48
CA GLN A 228 85.38 26.47 -98.76
C GLN A 228 85.86 27.85 -99.21
N GLN A 229 85.96 28.81 -98.28
CA GLN A 229 86.54 30.13 -98.53
C GLN A 229 88.02 30.02 -98.91
N GLU A 230 88.82 29.25 -98.16
CA GLU A 230 90.23 28.98 -98.48
C GLU A 230 90.39 28.37 -99.89
N LEU A 231 89.57 27.38 -100.24
CA LEU A 231 89.56 26.77 -101.58
C LEU A 231 89.07 27.73 -102.68
N MET A 232 88.17 28.66 -102.36
CA MET A 232 87.72 29.71 -103.28
C MET A 232 88.85 30.72 -103.54
N ASP A 233 89.56 31.12 -102.48
CA ASP A 233 90.70 32.03 -102.56
C ASP A 233 91.86 31.36 -103.33
N GLU A 234 92.18 30.08 -103.07
CA GLU A 234 93.17 29.32 -103.85
C GLU A 234 92.76 29.18 -105.32
N ASN A 235 91.49 28.88 -105.62
CA ASN A 235 91.01 28.82 -107.00
C ASN A 235 91.07 30.19 -107.70
N PHE A 236 90.81 31.27 -106.97
CA PHE A 236 90.95 32.63 -107.47
C PHE A 236 92.42 32.93 -107.81
N ASP A 237 93.34 32.58 -106.91
CA ASP A 237 94.78 32.76 -107.11
C ASP A 237 95.32 31.89 -108.26
N LEU A 238 94.85 30.64 -108.37
CA LEU A 238 95.13 29.76 -109.49
C LEU A 238 94.55 30.32 -110.80
N SER A 239 93.32 30.84 -110.79
CA SER A 239 92.69 31.48 -111.96
C SER A 239 93.44 32.73 -112.40
N LYS A 240 93.94 33.53 -111.44
CA LYS A 240 94.80 34.68 -111.70
C LYS A 240 96.13 34.25 -112.32
N ARG A 241 96.81 33.25 -111.75
CA ARG A 241 98.03 32.65 -112.32
C ARG A 241 97.79 32.04 -113.70
N LEU A 242 96.63 31.42 -113.93
CA LEU A 242 96.25 30.86 -115.22
C LEU A 242 96.03 31.97 -116.25
N SER A 243 95.41 33.08 -115.86
CA SER A 243 95.25 34.29 -116.67
C SER A 243 96.61 34.91 -117.01
N GLU A 244 97.50 35.05 -116.02
CA GLU A 244 98.87 35.53 -116.21
C GLU A 244 99.65 34.60 -117.16
N ASN A 245 99.57 33.28 -116.97
CA ASN A 245 100.13 32.30 -117.90
C ASN A 245 99.49 32.37 -119.29
N LYS A 246 98.20 32.67 -119.40
CA LYS A 246 97.52 32.84 -120.69
C LYS A 246 98.00 34.11 -121.40
N ILE A 247 98.25 35.19 -120.66
CA ILE A 247 98.86 36.42 -121.18
C ILE A 247 100.31 36.13 -121.63
N ILE A 248 101.08 35.37 -120.84
CA ILE A 248 102.45 34.95 -121.18
C ILE A 248 102.45 34.05 -122.42
N CYS A 249 101.57 33.05 -122.51
CA CYS A 249 101.44 32.21 -123.70
C CYS A 249 101.03 33.03 -124.93
N ASN A 250 100.11 33.99 -124.78
CA ASN A 250 99.75 34.90 -125.88
C ASN A 250 100.90 35.83 -126.29
N ALA A 251 101.75 36.27 -125.34
CA ALA A 251 102.95 37.06 -125.61
C ALA A 251 104.03 36.22 -126.32
N LEU A 252 104.29 35.00 -125.85
CA LEU A 252 105.18 34.03 -126.48
C LEU A 252 104.69 33.61 -127.86
N GLN A 253 103.38 33.54 -128.08
CA GLN A 253 102.79 33.24 -129.40
C GLN A 253 102.98 34.41 -130.38
N ARG A 254 102.86 35.66 -129.92
CA ARG A 254 103.22 36.86 -130.72
C ARG A 254 104.71 36.98 -130.99
N GLU A 255 105.55 36.46 -130.11
CA GLU A 255 107.01 36.45 -130.27
C GLU A 255 107.46 35.35 -131.23
N LYS A 256 106.78 34.19 -131.22
CA LYS A 256 106.95 33.11 -132.20
C LYS A 256 106.50 33.47 -133.61
N GLU A 257 105.52 34.36 -133.77
CA GLU A 257 105.09 34.88 -135.08
C GLU A 257 106.02 36.00 -135.63
N ARG A 258 107.08 36.37 -134.90
CA ARG A 258 108.08 37.39 -135.29
C ARG A 258 109.48 36.82 -135.62
N LEU A 259 109.61 35.50 -135.71
CA LEU A 259 110.80 34.78 -136.20
C LEU A 259 110.38 33.80 -137.30
#